data_AF-K2BAQ2-F1
#
_entry.id   AF-K2BAQ2-F1
#
_cell.length_a   1.000
_cell.length_b   1.000
_cell.length_c   1.000
_cell.angle_alpha   90.00
_cell.angle_beta   90.00
_cell.angle_gamma   90.00
#
_symmetry.space_group_name_H-M   'P 1'
#
loop_
_entity.id
_entity.type
_entity.pdbx_description
1 polymer ?
#
loop_
_entity_poly.entity_id
_entity_poly.type
_entity_poly.pdbx_seq_one_letter_code
_entity_poly.pdbx_strand_id
1 'polypeptide(L)'
;MKKIKTDKKYLLKRANAKWEHELDRKKKRKIKKHLKLIEKIDKIKKLRIPKKKIKAPTIFSFIENTDEIIDYFNWYLKYTKKKMPIEFDLKDIEQLTFDSISILLANIKDKKYSKSLISWNAPEKIELKNLFIKSDFYSFVNSQVKPPRDFIQWRAINHISNKQVSPEIAWEINEEFINMNSTDKRKLYEIIIECMQNTMNHAWEWFNWWIFYYNNKERWTKEICFLDLWVWILWSLNTKFEDFADYIKDYNKDKLKQLFEWEWKKQDTITKERKRWNWLKDIYKFAKVEAIKNFVVITNQIKADLKNDNYVKLKNNFEWTFYYWEI
;
A
#
# COMPACT_ATOMS: atom_id res chain seq x y z
N MET A 1 -16.29 57.89 -0.63
CA MET A 1 -17.73 57.66 -0.36
C MET A 1 -18.09 56.19 -0.55
N LYS A 2 -18.31 55.44 0.54
CA LYS A 2 -18.88 54.08 0.48
C LYS A 2 -20.40 54.20 0.44
N LYS A 3 -21.04 53.93 -0.70
CA LYS A 3 -22.52 53.90 -0.81
C LYS A 3 -23.07 52.90 0.21
N ILE A 4 -23.87 53.41 1.13
CA ILE A 4 -24.48 52.66 2.23
C ILE A 4 -25.43 51.63 1.63
N LYS A 5 -25.24 50.36 1.99
CA LYS A 5 -26.05 49.20 1.58
C LYS A 5 -27.42 49.18 2.28
N THR A 6 -28.18 50.27 2.21
CA THR A 6 -29.53 50.43 2.80
C THR A 6 -30.65 50.42 1.77
N ASP A 7 -30.33 50.13 0.50
CA ASP A 7 -31.35 49.94 -0.52
C ASP A 7 -32.19 48.68 -0.22
N LYS A 8 -33.49 48.88 0.03
CA LYS A 8 -34.48 47.83 0.34
C LYS A 8 -34.44 46.71 -0.70
N LYS A 9 -34.16 47.03 -1.97
CA LYS A 9 -34.04 46.07 -3.07
C LYS A 9 -32.83 45.15 -2.90
N TYR A 10 -31.70 45.68 -2.40
CA TYR A 10 -30.50 44.90 -2.11
C TYR A 10 -30.69 43.98 -0.91
N LEU A 11 -31.36 44.44 0.15
CA LEU A 11 -31.69 43.64 1.33
C LEU A 11 -32.64 42.47 0.98
N LEU A 12 -33.67 42.72 0.17
CA LEU A 12 -34.58 41.69 -0.36
C LEU A 12 -33.85 40.64 -1.20
N LYS A 13 -32.97 41.07 -2.12
CA LYS A 13 -32.16 40.15 -2.94
C LYS A 13 -31.27 39.25 -2.07
N ARG A 14 -30.67 39.80 -1.01
CA ARG A 14 -29.83 39.04 -0.07
C ARG A 14 -30.65 38.08 0.79
N ALA A 15 -31.86 38.46 1.21
CA ALA A 15 -32.78 37.60 1.94
C ALA A 15 -33.24 36.41 1.08
N ASN A 16 -33.61 36.67 -0.18
CA ASN A 16 -34.00 35.63 -1.15
C ASN A 16 -32.86 34.64 -1.42
N ALA A 17 -31.63 35.14 -1.66
CA ALA A 17 -30.47 34.27 -1.85
C ALA A 17 -30.16 33.39 -0.62
N LYS A 18 -30.33 33.93 0.60
CA LYS A 18 -30.20 33.13 1.84
C LYS A 18 -31.27 32.04 1.93
N TRP A 19 -32.52 32.38 1.58
CA TRP A 19 -33.65 31.45 1.61
C TRP A 19 -33.49 30.33 0.57
N GLU A 20 -33.07 30.67 -0.66
CA GLU A 20 -32.73 29.68 -1.70
C GLU A 20 -31.62 28.74 -1.25
N HIS A 21 -30.55 29.28 -0.65
CA HIS A 21 -29.47 28.46 -0.09
C HIS A 21 -29.93 27.57 1.07
N GLU A 22 -30.89 28.02 1.89
CA GLU A 22 -31.52 27.17 2.91
C GLU A 22 -32.38 26.06 2.33
N LEU A 23 -33.17 26.35 1.30
CA LEU A 23 -33.96 25.35 0.58
C LEU A 23 -33.06 24.29 -0.06
N ASP A 24 -31.97 24.71 -0.71
CA ASP A 24 -31.00 23.80 -1.31
C ASP A 24 -30.29 22.94 -0.25
N ARG A 25 -29.87 23.54 0.88
CA ARG A 25 -29.33 22.77 2.03
C ARG A 25 -30.34 21.77 2.58
N LYS A 26 -31.62 22.12 2.69
CA LYS A 26 -32.68 21.20 3.15
C LYS A 26 -32.88 20.05 2.16
N LYS A 27 -32.90 20.32 0.85
CA LYS A 27 -32.97 19.30 -0.21
C LYS A 27 -31.77 18.35 -0.15
N LYS A 28 -30.55 18.89 -0.12
CA LYS A 28 -29.30 18.11 0.02
C LYS A 28 -29.29 17.24 1.28
N ARG A 29 -29.77 17.76 2.42
CA ARG A 29 -29.91 16.99 3.67
C ARG A 29 -30.90 15.83 3.54
N LYS A 30 -32.06 16.04 2.89
CA LYS A 30 -33.03 14.96 2.64
C LYS A 30 -32.45 13.87 1.75
N ILE A 31 -31.81 14.24 0.64
CA ILE A 31 -31.12 13.29 -0.26
C ILE A 31 -30.06 12.50 0.50
N LYS A 32 -29.19 13.18 1.27
CA LYS A 32 -28.15 12.53 2.07
C LYS A 32 -28.73 11.55 3.12
N LYS A 33 -29.84 11.88 3.76
CA LYS A 33 -30.54 10.96 4.69
C LYS A 33 -31.08 9.73 3.96
N HIS A 34 -31.69 9.92 2.80
CA HIS A 34 -32.23 8.82 1.98
C HIS A 34 -31.11 7.89 1.48
N LEU A 35 -30.01 8.44 0.96
CA LEU A 35 -28.84 7.66 0.54
C LEU A 35 -28.26 6.85 1.70
N LYS A 36 -28.12 7.45 2.89
CA LYS A 36 -27.67 6.73 4.10
C LYS A 36 -28.60 5.58 4.48
N LEU A 37 -29.91 5.75 4.30
CA LEU A 37 -30.88 4.69 4.58
C LEU A 37 -30.73 3.53 3.57
N ILE A 38 -30.58 3.84 2.28
CA ILE A 38 -30.32 2.84 1.24
C ILE A 38 -29.02 2.08 1.54
N GLU A 39 -27.93 2.78 1.87
CA GLU A 39 -26.65 2.14 2.26
C GLU A 39 -26.83 1.23 3.47
N LYS A 40 -27.60 1.65 4.48
CA LYS A 40 -27.89 0.83 5.66
C LYS A 40 -28.68 -0.43 5.30
N ILE A 41 -29.70 -0.31 4.45
CA ILE A 41 -30.51 -1.45 3.97
C ILE A 41 -29.65 -2.42 3.14
N ASP A 42 -28.84 -1.91 2.22
CA ASP A 42 -27.92 -2.73 1.41
C ASP A 42 -26.92 -3.46 2.31
N LYS A 43 -26.39 -2.79 3.33
CA LYS A 43 -25.51 -3.41 4.33
C LYS A 43 -26.22 -4.53 5.11
N ILE A 44 -27.46 -4.33 5.54
CA ILE A 44 -28.27 -5.36 6.23
C ILE A 44 -28.55 -6.55 5.31
N LYS A 45 -28.90 -6.30 4.05
CA LYS A 45 -29.10 -7.37 3.06
C LYS A 45 -27.83 -8.20 2.87
N LYS A 46 -26.68 -7.54 2.75
CA LYS A 46 -25.37 -8.22 2.63
C LYS A 46 -24.98 -9.00 3.88
N LEU A 47 -25.37 -8.56 5.08
CA LEU A 47 -25.13 -9.31 6.33
C LEU A 47 -25.89 -10.65 6.38
N ARG A 48 -26.98 -10.79 5.62
CA ARG A 48 -27.75 -12.05 5.53
C ARG A 48 -27.18 -13.02 4.50
N ILE A 49 -26.33 -12.57 3.59
CA ILE A 49 -25.68 -13.43 2.59
C ILE A 49 -24.54 -14.16 3.30
N PRO A 50 -24.47 -15.51 3.23
CA PRO A 50 -23.38 -16.25 3.82
C PRO A 50 -22.05 -15.78 3.23
N LYS A 51 -21.08 -15.52 4.11
CA LYS A 51 -19.77 -15.05 3.69
C LYS A 51 -19.03 -16.16 2.97
N LYS A 52 -18.41 -15.83 1.84
CA LYS A 52 -17.46 -16.74 1.21
C LYS A 52 -16.17 -16.74 2.04
N LYS A 53 -15.88 -17.86 2.69
CA LYS A 53 -14.59 -18.07 3.34
C LYS A 53 -13.54 -18.36 2.29
N ILE A 54 -12.42 -17.64 2.36
CA ILE A 54 -11.24 -17.88 1.54
C ILE A 54 -10.15 -18.32 2.50
N LYS A 55 -9.73 -19.59 2.39
CA LYS A 55 -8.67 -20.16 3.22
C LYS A 55 -7.33 -19.60 2.81
N ALA A 56 -6.58 -19.08 3.77
CA ALA A 56 -5.20 -18.68 3.58
C ALA A 56 -4.28 -19.89 3.36
N PRO A 57 -3.18 -19.73 2.61
CA PRO A 57 -2.16 -20.75 2.52
C PRO A 57 -1.52 -21.01 3.89
N THR A 58 -1.09 -22.26 4.11
CA THR A 58 -0.43 -22.72 5.34
C THR A 58 0.77 -21.85 5.72
N ILE A 59 1.59 -21.49 4.74
CA ILE A 59 2.67 -20.51 4.88
C ILE A 59 2.12 -19.14 4.49
N PHE A 60 1.73 -18.33 5.49
CA PHE A 60 1.24 -16.97 5.27
C PHE A 60 2.40 -15.96 5.29
N SER A 61 3.32 -16.12 4.34
CA SER A 61 4.46 -15.24 4.09
C SER A 61 4.49 -14.81 2.63
N PHE A 62 4.47 -13.51 2.35
CA PHE A 62 4.49 -12.99 0.99
C PHE A 62 5.87 -13.11 0.37
N ILE A 63 6.92 -12.96 1.17
CA ILE A 63 8.29 -13.18 0.72
C ILE A 63 8.53 -14.67 0.51
N GLU A 64 8.19 -15.54 1.45
CA GLU A 64 8.56 -16.97 1.31
C GLU A 64 7.60 -17.76 0.40
N ASN A 65 6.34 -17.35 0.32
CA ASN A 65 5.27 -18.08 -0.38
C ASN A 65 4.50 -17.16 -1.36
N THR A 66 5.26 -16.44 -2.19
CA THR A 66 4.77 -15.30 -3.00
C THR A 66 3.61 -15.64 -3.93
N ASP A 67 3.72 -16.69 -4.74
CA ASP A 67 2.70 -17.02 -5.76
C ASP A 67 1.35 -17.41 -5.11
N GLU A 68 1.41 -18.19 -4.04
CA GLU A 68 0.27 -18.66 -3.27
C GLU A 68 -0.45 -17.50 -2.56
N ILE A 69 0.30 -16.52 -2.06
CA ILE A 69 -0.27 -15.31 -1.48
C ILE A 69 -0.88 -14.40 -2.55
N ILE A 70 -0.24 -14.26 -3.72
CA ILE A 70 -0.83 -13.55 -4.85
C ILE A 70 -2.14 -14.21 -5.27
N ASP A 71 -2.17 -15.54 -5.37
CA ASP A 71 -3.37 -16.29 -5.71
C ASP A 71 -4.49 -16.11 -4.67
N TYR A 72 -4.14 -16.17 -3.39
CA TYR A 72 -5.06 -15.91 -2.30
C TYR A 72 -5.75 -14.54 -2.43
N PHE A 73 -4.97 -13.48 -2.70
CA PHE A 73 -5.53 -12.15 -2.91
C PHE A 73 -6.28 -12.04 -4.24
N ASN A 74 -5.84 -12.68 -5.33
CA ASN A 74 -6.56 -12.70 -6.60
C ASN A 74 -7.95 -13.34 -6.47
N TRP A 75 -8.08 -14.41 -5.69
CA TRP A 75 -9.38 -14.98 -5.34
C TRP A 75 -10.26 -13.97 -4.61
N TYR A 76 -9.70 -13.27 -3.62
CA TYR A 76 -10.41 -12.18 -2.94
C TYR A 76 -10.87 -11.08 -3.91
N LEU A 77 -10.01 -10.63 -4.82
CA LEU A 77 -10.34 -9.64 -5.85
C LEU A 77 -11.52 -10.09 -6.72
N LYS A 78 -11.54 -11.37 -7.10
CA LYS A 78 -12.61 -11.97 -7.91
C LYS A 78 -13.96 -11.92 -7.20
N TYR A 79 -14.00 -12.19 -5.89
CA TYR A 79 -15.24 -12.16 -5.11
C TYR A 79 -15.69 -10.73 -4.73
N THR A 80 -14.74 -9.82 -4.45
CA THR A 80 -15.08 -8.43 -4.12
C THR A 80 -15.66 -7.67 -5.32
N LYS A 81 -15.17 -7.94 -6.54
CA LYS A 81 -15.77 -7.42 -7.79
C LYS A 81 -17.25 -7.82 -7.94
N LYS A 82 -17.64 -8.99 -7.39
CA LYS A 82 -19.03 -9.48 -7.35
C LYS A 82 -19.84 -8.95 -6.17
N LYS A 83 -19.29 -8.05 -5.35
CA LYS A 83 -19.91 -7.49 -4.13
C LYS A 83 -20.34 -8.54 -3.11
N MET A 84 -19.73 -9.73 -3.14
CA MET A 84 -20.03 -10.81 -2.20
C MET A 84 -19.37 -10.53 -0.84
N PRO A 85 -20.03 -10.81 0.29
CA PRO A 85 -19.38 -10.82 1.59
C PRO A 85 -18.29 -11.88 1.65
N ILE A 86 -17.12 -11.54 2.17
CA ILE A 86 -15.95 -12.41 2.22
C ILE A 86 -15.40 -12.44 3.65
N GLU A 87 -14.87 -13.60 4.03
CA GLU A 87 -14.09 -13.77 5.25
C GLU A 87 -12.70 -14.31 4.89
N PHE A 88 -11.66 -13.57 5.28
CA PHE A 88 -10.28 -14.05 5.26
C PHE A 88 -10.11 -15.07 6.39
N ASP A 89 -9.85 -16.32 6.03
CA ASP A 89 -9.74 -17.43 6.97
C ASP A 89 -8.26 -17.79 7.20
N LEU A 90 -7.72 -17.32 8.32
CA LEU A 90 -6.36 -17.47 8.79
C LEU A 90 -6.19 -18.58 9.84
N LYS A 91 -7.23 -19.37 10.15
CA LYS A 91 -7.22 -20.34 11.27
C LYS A 91 -6.10 -21.36 11.17
N ASP A 92 -5.97 -21.94 9.97
CA ASP A 92 -5.16 -23.13 9.69
C ASP A 92 -3.72 -22.77 9.27
N ILE A 93 -3.30 -21.51 9.41
CA ILE A 93 -1.93 -21.10 9.03
C ILE A 93 -0.91 -21.61 10.06
N GLU A 94 0.27 -21.94 9.57
CA GLU A 94 1.38 -22.44 10.36
C GLU A 94 2.55 -21.48 10.45
N GLN A 95 2.60 -20.52 9.53
CA GLN A 95 3.58 -19.44 9.52
C GLN A 95 2.91 -18.13 9.18
N LEU A 96 3.36 -17.06 9.85
CA LEU A 96 2.85 -15.71 9.69
C LEU A 96 4.02 -14.73 9.77
N THR A 97 4.16 -13.88 8.77
CA THR A 97 5.26 -12.89 8.72
C THR A 97 4.75 -11.46 8.56
N PHE A 98 5.64 -10.50 8.84
CA PHE A 98 5.35 -9.07 8.86
C PHE A 98 4.85 -8.54 7.50
N ASP A 99 5.49 -8.98 6.43
CA ASP A 99 5.12 -8.66 5.05
C ASP A 99 3.68 -9.07 4.70
N SER A 100 3.24 -10.26 5.09
CA SER A 100 1.89 -10.74 4.76
C SER A 100 0.78 -9.98 5.48
N ILE A 101 0.93 -9.67 6.77
CA ILE A 101 -0.09 -8.90 7.50
C ILE A 101 -0.14 -7.47 6.94
N SER A 102 1.00 -6.90 6.54
CA SER A 102 1.07 -5.59 5.90
C SER A 102 0.22 -5.55 4.63
N ILE A 103 0.37 -6.55 3.76
CA ILE A 103 -0.40 -6.67 2.52
C ILE A 103 -1.88 -6.96 2.79
N LEU A 104 -2.18 -7.83 3.76
CA LEU A 104 -3.56 -8.10 4.17
C LEU A 104 -4.24 -6.82 4.63
N LEU A 105 -3.58 -6.04 5.47
CA LEU A 105 -4.14 -4.80 6.01
C LEU A 105 -4.39 -3.77 4.91
N ALA A 106 -3.43 -3.61 3.99
CA ALA A 106 -3.60 -2.74 2.83
C ALA A 106 -4.78 -3.18 1.93
N ASN A 107 -4.92 -4.48 1.66
CA ASN A 107 -6.05 -5.05 0.90
C ASN A 107 -7.41 -4.84 1.56
N ILE A 108 -7.48 -4.87 2.90
CA ILE A 108 -8.73 -4.62 3.63
C ILE A 108 -9.10 -3.13 3.57
N LYS A 109 -8.09 -2.25 3.53
CA LYS A 109 -8.26 -0.80 3.60
C LYS A 109 -8.43 -0.11 2.27
N ASP A 110 -7.99 -0.72 1.18
CA ASP A 110 -8.17 -0.16 -0.15
C ASP A 110 -9.66 -0.02 -0.50
N LYS A 111 -10.04 1.21 -0.88
CA LYS A 111 -11.40 1.62 -1.24
C LYS A 111 -11.93 0.89 -2.47
N LYS A 112 -11.06 0.36 -3.34
CA LYS A 112 -11.44 -0.52 -4.45
C LYS A 112 -12.18 -1.76 -3.92
N TYR A 113 -11.82 -2.22 -2.73
CA TYR A 113 -12.34 -3.46 -2.13
C TYR A 113 -13.36 -3.23 -1.01
N SER A 114 -13.40 -2.04 -0.42
CA SER A 114 -14.33 -1.65 0.65
C SER A 114 -15.83 -1.66 0.27
N LYS A 115 -16.18 -2.00 -0.98
CA LYS A 115 -17.58 -2.13 -1.44
C LYS A 115 -18.24 -3.46 -1.02
N SER A 116 -17.43 -4.43 -0.61
CA SER A 116 -17.87 -5.71 -0.07
C SER A 116 -17.81 -5.71 1.46
N LEU A 117 -18.64 -6.52 2.11
CA LEU A 117 -18.49 -6.78 3.53
C LEU A 117 -17.30 -7.72 3.73
N ILE A 118 -16.26 -7.19 4.36
CA ILE A 118 -15.03 -7.93 4.63
C ILE A 118 -14.98 -8.27 6.12
N SER A 119 -14.69 -9.52 6.43
CA SER A 119 -14.28 -9.94 7.77
C SER A 119 -13.03 -10.80 7.70
N TRP A 120 -12.48 -11.11 8.85
CA TRP A 120 -11.30 -11.93 9.04
C TRP A 120 -11.48 -12.71 10.35
N ASN A 121 -10.76 -13.81 10.49
CA ASN A 121 -10.50 -14.42 11.78
C ASN A 121 -9.01 -14.29 12.14
N ALA A 122 -8.57 -14.97 13.18
CA ALA A 122 -7.18 -15.00 13.61
C ALA A 122 -6.65 -16.44 13.55
N PRO A 123 -5.31 -16.62 13.50
CA PRO A 123 -4.69 -17.93 13.62
C PRO A 123 -5.13 -18.66 14.89
N GLU A 124 -5.25 -19.99 14.81
CA GLU A 124 -5.56 -20.80 16.00
C GLU A 124 -4.31 -21.08 16.85
N LYS A 125 -3.14 -21.20 16.21
CA LYS A 125 -1.85 -21.33 16.92
C LYS A 125 -1.61 -20.08 17.78
N ILE A 126 -1.39 -20.28 19.08
CA ILE A 126 -1.32 -19.21 20.08
C ILE A 126 -0.20 -18.20 19.79
N GLU A 127 0.94 -18.68 19.31
CA GLU A 127 2.11 -17.86 18.96
C GLU A 127 1.79 -16.92 17.80
N LEU A 128 1.21 -17.45 16.72
CA LEU A 128 0.81 -16.67 15.54
C LEU A 128 -0.33 -15.71 15.88
N LYS A 129 -1.28 -16.13 16.73
CA LYS A 129 -2.34 -15.25 17.22
C LYS A 129 -1.78 -14.07 18.01
N ASN A 130 -0.80 -14.32 18.87
CA ASN A 130 -0.12 -13.27 19.64
C ASN A 130 0.63 -12.31 18.71
N LEU A 131 1.32 -12.83 17.70
CA LEU A 131 1.98 -12.02 16.67
C LEU A 131 0.94 -11.13 15.92
N PHE A 132 -0.19 -11.71 15.52
CA PHE A 132 -1.26 -11.01 14.81
C PHE A 132 -1.96 -9.94 15.68
N ILE A 133 -2.03 -10.11 17.00
CA ILE A 133 -2.53 -9.08 17.92
C ILE A 133 -1.50 -7.96 18.07
N LYS A 134 -0.22 -8.31 18.21
CA LYS A 134 0.90 -7.37 18.38
C LYS A 134 1.22 -6.56 17.12
N SER A 135 0.79 -7.02 15.94
CA SER A 135 0.93 -6.28 14.68
C SER A 135 0.04 -5.04 14.57
N ASP A 136 -0.76 -4.79 15.60
CA ASP A 136 -1.73 -3.70 15.65
C ASP A 136 -2.81 -3.78 14.57
N PHE A 137 -2.94 -4.92 13.88
CA PHE A 137 -3.93 -5.12 12.82
C PHE A 137 -5.34 -4.69 13.24
N TYR A 138 -5.72 -5.00 14.49
CA TYR A 138 -7.02 -4.68 15.07
C TYR A 138 -7.29 -3.19 15.31
N SER A 139 -6.28 -2.33 15.40
CA SER A 139 -6.50 -0.87 15.53
C SER A 139 -6.97 -0.26 14.20
N PHE A 140 -6.55 -0.86 13.09
CA PHE A 140 -6.91 -0.39 11.78
C PHE A 140 -8.29 -0.90 11.37
N VAL A 141 -8.74 -2.05 11.83
CA VAL A 141 -10.01 -2.64 11.40
C VAL A 141 -11.10 -2.49 12.47
N ASN A 142 -12.37 -2.64 12.08
CA ASN A 142 -13.46 -2.56 13.06
C ASN A 142 -13.46 -3.82 13.94
N SER A 143 -12.84 -3.74 15.11
CA SER A 143 -12.68 -4.84 16.07
C SER A 143 -12.95 -4.38 17.50
N GLN A 144 -13.37 -5.31 18.36
CA GLN A 144 -13.42 -5.10 19.81
C GLN A 144 -12.09 -5.44 20.50
N VAL A 145 -11.20 -6.15 19.81
CA VAL A 145 -9.87 -6.49 20.30
C VAL A 145 -9.02 -5.23 20.32
N LYS A 146 -8.45 -4.89 21.48
CA LYS A 146 -7.50 -3.79 21.62
C LYS A 146 -6.09 -4.37 21.76
N PRO A 147 -5.09 -3.80 21.07
CA PRO A 147 -3.70 -4.18 21.31
C PRO A 147 -3.32 -3.85 22.77
N PRO A 148 -2.40 -4.61 23.39
CA PRO A 148 -1.79 -4.22 24.66
C PRO A 148 -1.07 -2.86 24.50
N ARG A 149 -1.26 -1.93 25.44
CA ARG A 149 -0.70 -0.56 25.35
C ARG A 149 0.84 -0.51 25.29
N ASP A 150 1.51 -1.51 25.86
CA ASP A 150 2.95 -1.46 26.12
C ASP A 150 3.80 -2.28 25.12
N PHE A 151 3.22 -2.70 23.99
CA PHE A 151 3.84 -3.67 23.08
C PHE A 151 3.77 -3.32 21.58
N ILE A 152 3.61 -2.05 21.22
CA ILE A 152 3.55 -1.62 19.81
C ILE A 152 4.97 -1.70 19.20
N GLN A 153 5.33 -2.89 18.74
CA GLN A 153 6.54 -3.14 17.94
C GLN A 153 6.31 -2.84 16.45
N TRP A 154 5.04 -2.75 16.05
CA TRP A 154 4.59 -2.58 14.68
C TRP A 154 3.92 -1.22 14.52
N ARG A 155 4.26 -0.48 13.45
CA ARG A 155 3.52 0.72 13.06
C ARG A 155 3.17 0.67 11.58
N ALA A 156 2.01 1.22 11.26
CA ALA A 156 1.53 1.34 9.88
C ALA A 156 1.07 2.77 9.64
N ILE A 157 1.60 3.38 8.59
CA ILE A 157 1.25 4.72 8.14
C ILE A 157 0.62 4.59 6.76
N ASN A 158 -0.62 5.05 6.65
CA ASN A 158 -1.33 5.17 5.38
C ASN A 158 -1.32 6.63 4.94
N HIS A 159 -0.72 6.91 3.79
CA HIS A 159 -0.69 8.25 3.23
C HIS A 159 -1.65 8.36 2.06
N ILE A 160 -2.70 9.17 2.23
CA ILE A 160 -3.67 9.50 1.19
C ILE A 160 -3.69 11.01 1.01
N SER A 161 -3.05 11.52 -0.04
CA SER A 161 -2.86 12.96 -0.24
C SER A 161 -2.73 13.34 -1.70
N ASN A 162 -2.93 14.60 -2.04
CA ASN A 162 -2.56 15.16 -3.35
C ASN A 162 -1.03 15.36 -3.48
N LYS A 163 -0.29 15.29 -2.37
CA LYS A 163 1.18 15.29 -2.37
C LYS A 163 1.70 13.87 -2.43
N GLN A 164 2.50 13.58 -3.45
CA GLN A 164 3.12 12.27 -3.68
C GLN A 164 4.08 11.88 -2.55
N VAL A 165 4.94 12.82 -2.18
CA VAL A 165 6.01 12.64 -1.20
C VAL A 165 5.65 13.34 0.09
N SER A 166 5.92 12.69 1.22
CA SER A 166 5.91 13.31 2.54
C SER A 166 7.28 13.17 3.20
N PRO A 167 8.13 14.20 3.09
CA PRO A 167 9.42 14.25 3.77
C PRO A 167 9.31 14.03 5.29
N GLU A 168 8.22 14.49 5.90
CA GLU A 168 7.99 14.40 7.33
C GLU A 168 7.82 12.94 7.77
N ILE A 169 7.08 12.13 7.00
CA ILE A 169 6.92 10.69 7.26
C ILE A 169 8.26 9.96 7.06
N ALA A 170 9.00 10.31 6.00
CA ALA A 170 10.32 9.70 5.76
C ALA A 170 11.29 10.01 6.90
N TRP A 171 11.28 11.25 7.40
CA TRP A 171 12.08 11.67 8.54
C TRP A 171 11.67 10.96 9.83
N GLU A 172 10.37 10.90 10.14
CA GLU A 172 9.85 10.18 11.31
C GLU A 172 10.33 8.72 11.34
N ILE A 173 10.23 8.02 10.21
CA ILE A 173 10.67 6.63 10.12
C ILE A 173 12.19 6.54 10.26
N ASN A 174 12.94 7.43 9.62
CA ASN A 174 14.40 7.43 9.71
C ASN A 174 14.90 7.63 11.15
N GLU A 175 14.22 8.46 11.95
CA GLU A 175 14.56 8.70 13.35
C GLU A 175 14.37 7.48 14.25
N GLU A 176 13.52 6.52 13.85
CA GLU A 176 13.37 5.24 14.56
C GLU A 176 14.65 4.38 14.47
N PHE A 177 15.56 4.64 13.54
CA PHE A 177 16.77 3.83 13.30
C PHE A 177 18.01 4.38 14.02
N ILE A 178 17.87 4.68 15.31
CA ILE A 178 18.85 5.45 16.11
C ILE A 178 20.29 4.92 16.01
N ASN A 179 20.48 3.60 15.98
CA ASN A 179 21.80 2.94 15.98
C ASN A 179 22.50 2.89 14.61
N MET A 180 21.83 3.35 13.55
CA MET A 180 22.39 3.39 12.21
C MET A 180 23.32 4.61 12.07
N ASN A 181 24.45 4.46 11.37
CA ASN A 181 25.37 5.58 11.15
C ASN A 181 24.70 6.68 10.29
N SER A 182 25.23 7.91 10.35
CA SER A 182 24.62 9.07 9.68
C SER A 182 24.50 8.91 8.16
N THR A 183 25.45 8.23 7.53
CA THR A 183 25.45 8.00 6.08
C THR A 183 24.34 7.04 5.70
N ASP A 184 24.17 5.95 6.43
CA ASP A 184 23.17 4.93 6.12
C ASP A 184 21.76 5.39 6.51
N LYS A 185 21.60 6.20 7.58
CA LYS A 185 20.35 6.94 7.85
C LYS A 185 19.96 7.85 6.70
N ARG A 186 20.92 8.62 6.16
CA ARG A 186 20.65 9.48 5.01
C ARG A 186 20.16 8.66 3.80
N LYS A 187 20.80 7.53 3.52
CA LYS A 187 20.36 6.64 2.43
C LYS A 187 18.98 6.04 2.68
N LEU A 188 18.67 5.64 3.92
CA LEU A 188 17.34 5.13 4.29
C LEU A 188 16.27 6.19 4.02
N TYR A 189 16.49 7.42 4.46
CA TYR A 189 15.60 8.55 4.15
C TYR A 189 15.43 8.71 2.63
N GLU A 190 16.54 8.74 1.87
CA GLU A 190 16.52 8.86 0.40
C GLU A 190 15.70 7.73 -0.23
N ILE A 191 15.87 6.47 0.17
CA ILE A 191 15.10 5.34 -0.37
C ILE A 191 13.62 5.39 -0.04
N ILE A 192 13.24 5.83 1.16
CA ILE A 192 11.82 6.02 1.49
C ILE A 192 11.21 7.09 0.57
N ILE A 193 11.93 8.19 0.34
CA ILE A 193 11.51 9.25 -0.59
C ILE A 193 11.39 8.71 -2.01
N GLU A 194 12.35 7.93 -2.48
CA GLU A 194 12.31 7.31 -3.82
C GLU A 194 11.10 6.38 -3.96
N CYS A 195 10.81 5.55 -2.95
CA CYS A 195 9.61 4.70 -2.96
C CYS A 195 8.32 5.53 -3.09
N MET A 196 8.21 6.64 -2.37
CA MET A 196 7.09 7.58 -2.49
C MET A 196 7.02 8.21 -3.89
N GLN A 197 8.15 8.65 -4.45
CA GLN A 197 8.23 9.23 -5.80
C GLN A 197 7.87 8.23 -6.91
N ASN A 198 8.04 6.94 -6.65
CA ASN A 198 7.65 5.88 -7.58
C ASN A 198 6.16 5.51 -7.51
N THR A 199 5.43 6.03 -6.52
CA THR A 199 3.98 5.85 -6.45
C THR A 199 3.31 6.58 -7.60
N MET A 200 2.74 5.86 -8.57
CA MET A 200 2.13 6.48 -9.75
C MET A 200 0.64 6.76 -9.55
N ASN A 201 0.14 7.85 -10.14
CA ASN A 201 -1.28 8.18 -10.12
C ASN A 201 -1.82 8.22 -11.57
N HIS A 202 -2.69 7.26 -11.92
CA HIS A 202 -3.39 7.26 -13.21
C HIS A 202 -4.62 8.18 -13.24
N ALA A 203 -5.13 8.58 -12.07
CA ALA A 203 -6.37 9.33 -11.92
C ALA A 203 -6.19 10.80 -11.50
N TRP A 204 -4.95 11.30 -11.47
CA TRP A 204 -4.56 12.71 -11.23
C TRP A 204 -5.03 13.40 -9.95
N GLU A 205 -5.74 12.73 -9.03
CA GLU A 205 -6.31 13.42 -7.85
C GLU A 205 -5.60 13.12 -6.51
N TRP A 206 -5.23 11.86 -6.19
CA TRP A 206 -4.66 11.49 -4.87
C TRP A 206 -3.68 10.30 -4.98
N PHE A 207 -2.54 10.40 -4.30
CA PHE A 207 -1.59 9.29 -4.07
C PHE A 207 -2.04 8.45 -2.87
N ASN A 208 -1.76 7.14 -2.92
CA ASN A 208 -2.16 6.19 -1.89
C ASN A 208 -1.08 5.12 -1.76
N TRP A 209 -0.23 5.27 -0.75
CA TRP A 209 0.81 4.31 -0.43
C TRP A 209 0.81 4.03 1.07
N TRP A 210 1.34 2.87 1.41
CA TRP A 210 1.49 2.43 2.79
C TRP A 210 2.95 2.20 3.09
N ILE A 211 3.35 2.56 4.30
CA ILE A 211 4.61 2.12 4.87
C ILE A 211 4.33 1.49 6.23
N PHE A 212 4.89 0.31 6.42
CA PHE A 212 4.84 -0.44 7.66
C PHE A 212 6.28 -0.59 8.15
N TYR A 213 6.48 -0.55 9.46
CA TYR A 213 7.75 -0.93 10.05
C TYR A 213 7.55 -1.71 11.33
N TYR A 214 8.46 -2.65 11.58
CA TYR A 214 8.43 -3.56 12.71
C TYR A 214 9.80 -3.73 13.33
N ASN A 215 9.86 -3.57 14.65
CA ASN A 215 11.06 -3.82 15.45
C ASN A 215 11.04 -5.30 15.90
N ASN A 216 11.73 -6.17 15.15
CA ASN A 216 11.88 -7.57 15.47
C ASN A 216 12.96 -7.75 16.55
N LYS A 217 12.53 -7.87 17.81
CA LYS A 217 13.44 -8.02 18.95
C LYS A 217 14.16 -9.37 18.98
N GLU A 218 13.56 -10.41 18.41
CA GLU A 218 14.15 -11.76 18.42
C GLU A 218 15.34 -11.85 17.46
N ARG A 219 15.19 -11.24 16.27
CA ARG A 219 16.24 -11.21 15.24
C ARG A 219 17.18 -10.00 15.34
N TRP A 220 16.89 -9.07 16.25
CA TRP A 220 17.57 -7.77 16.32
C TRP A 220 17.57 -7.07 14.95
N THR A 221 16.41 -7.09 14.29
CA THR A 221 16.19 -6.46 12.98
C THR A 221 15.08 -5.45 13.04
N LYS A 222 15.14 -4.50 12.11
CA LYS A 222 14.01 -3.64 11.78
C LYS A 222 13.56 -3.96 10.36
N GLU A 223 12.31 -4.37 10.24
CA GLU A 223 11.70 -4.76 8.99
C GLU A 223 10.83 -3.60 8.48
N ILE A 224 10.94 -3.28 7.20
CA ILE A 224 10.12 -2.23 6.57
C ILE A 224 9.42 -2.83 5.35
N CYS A 225 8.12 -2.55 5.22
CA CYS A 225 7.35 -2.81 4.01
C CYS A 225 6.86 -1.47 3.44
N PHE A 226 7.20 -1.17 2.19
CA PHE A 226 6.55 -0.09 1.45
C PHE A 226 5.67 -0.70 0.37
N LEU A 227 4.41 -0.26 0.32
CA LEU A 227 3.43 -0.77 -0.62
C LEU A 227 2.80 0.39 -1.40
N ASP A 228 3.03 0.37 -2.71
CA ASP A 228 2.32 1.21 -3.66
C ASP A 228 1.09 0.45 -4.17
N LEU A 229 -0.10 0.99 -3.86
CA LEU A 229 -1.39 0.39 -4.23
C LEU A 229 -1.80 0.69 -5.67
N TRP A 230 -0.96 1.42 -6.41
CA TRP A 230 -1.17 1.66 -7.82
C TRP A 230 -0.39 0.65 -8.67
N VAL A 231 -1.06 0.24 -9.74
CA VAL A 231 -0.47 -0.61 -10.77
C VAL A 231 0.54 0.27 -11.55
N TRP A 232 1.51 -0.33 -12.26
CA TRP A 232 2.23 0.28 -13.41
C TRP A 232 3.61 0.95 -13.20
N ILE A 233 4.49 0.49 -12.30
CA ILE A 233 5.92 0.85 -12.45
C ILE A 233 6.41 0.48 -13.88
N LEU A 234 5.96 -0.66 -14.40
CA LEU A 234 6.42 -1.21 -15.68
C LEU A 234 5.67 -0.76 -16.93
N TRP A 235 4.49 -0.13 -16.80
CA TRP A 235 3.69 0.27 -17.97
C TRP A 235 3.82 1.76 -18.29
N SER A 236 4.28 2.58 -17.33
CA SER A 236 4.79 3.93 -17.64
C SER A 236 6.01 3.91 -18.57
N LEU A 237 6.57 2.72 -18.81
CA LEU A 237 7.56 2.41 -19.81
C LEU A 237 6.86 2.24 -21.16
N ASN A 238 6.55 3.35 -21.83
CA ASN A 238 5.83 3.36 -23.11
C ASN A 238 6.71 2.92 -24.30
N THR A 239 7.28 1.72 -24.19
CA THR A 239 7.84 0.92 -25.29
C THR A 239 7.28 -0.47 -25.09
N LYS A 240 6.75 -1.05 -26.17
CA LYS A 240 5.99 -2.30 -26.24
C LYS A 240 6.34 -3.24 -25.08
N PHE A 241 5.33 -3.69 -24.34
CA PHE A 241 5.46 -4.72 -23.30
C PHE A 241 6.22 -5.94 -23.82
N GLU A 242 6.14 -6.21 -25.12
CA GLU A 242 6.96 -7.18 -25.84
C GLU A 242 8.45 -6.90 -25.66
N ASP A 243 8.99 -5.68 -25.80
CA ASP A 243 10.43 -5.46 -25.61
C ASP A 243 10.88 -5.64 -24.16
N PHE A 244 10.11 -5.25 -23.13
CA PHE A 244 10.49 -5.48 -21.72
C PHE A 244 10.24 -6.92 -21.27
N ALA A 245 9.12 -7.51 -21.69
CA ALA A 245 8.82 -8.91 -21.46
C ALA A 245 9.67 -9.84 -22.32
N ASP A 246 10.21 -9.41 -23.46
CA ASP A 246 11.17 -10.14 -24.32
C ASP A 246 12.61 -9.93 -23.80
N TYR A 247 12.93 -8.74 -23.27
CA TYR A 247 14.17 -8.46 -22.53
C TYR A 247 14.24 -9.22 -21.20
N ILE A 248 13.08 -9.60 -20.64
CA ILE A 248 12.94 -10.45 -19.44
C ILE A 248 12.59 -11.92 -19.77
N LYS A 249 11.98 -12.24 -20.92
CA LYS A 249 11.72 -13.63 -21.37
C LYS A 249 13.03 -14.32 -21.69
N ASP A 250 14.00 -13.57 -22.19
CA ASP A 250 15.34 -14.07 -22.50
C ASP A 250 16.21 -13.99 -21.24
N TYR A 251 15.87 -14.89 -20.30
CA TYR A 251 16.39 -15.00 -18.94
C TYR A 251 17.91 -15.17 -18.93
N ASN A 252 18.63 -14.14 -18.50
CA ASN A 252 19.96 -14.31 -17.93
C ASN A 252 20.12 -13.35 -16.75
N LYS A 253 20.72 -13.82 -15.65
CA LYS A 253 21.02 -13.03 -14.43
C LYS A 253 21.67 -11.70 -14.79
N ASP A 254 22.47 -11.71 -15.84
CA ASP A 254 23.19 -10.57 -16.37
C ASP A 254 22.29 -9.48 -16.97
N LYS A 255 21.10 -9.75 -17.54
CA LYS A 255 20.24 -8.69 -18.13
C LYS A 255 19.43 -7.92 -17.09
N LEU A 256 18.97 -8.58 -16.02
CA LEU A 256 18.32 -7.90 -14.89
C LEU A 256 19.35 -7.14 -14.06
N LYS A 257 20.50 -7.77 -13.79
CA LYS A 257 21.68 -7.10 -13.24
C LYS A 257 22.09 -5.92 -14.11
N GLN A 258 22.13 -6.08 -15.44
CA GLN A 258 22.32 -4.97 -16.37
C GLN A 258 21.15 -3.97 -16.33
N LEU A 259 19.88 -4.29 -16.10
CA LEU A 259 18.86 -3.24 -15.93
C LEU A 259 19.16 -2.35 -14.70
N PHE A 260 19.63 -2.98 -13.61
CA PHE A 260 20.09 -2.28 -12.41
C PHE A 260 21.49 -1.61 -12.58
N GLU A 261 22.33 -2.05 -13.53
CA GLU A 261 23.73 -1.57 -13.76
C GLU A 261 23.96 -0.72 -15.05
N TRP A 262 23.19 -0.92 -16.14
CA TRP A 262 23.41 -0.48 -17.54
C TRP A 262 23.30 1.03 -17.68
N GLU A 263 22.52 1.69 -16.86
CA GLU A 263 22.47 3.14 -16.89
C GLU A 263 23.73 3.84 -16.31
N TRP A 264 24.86 3.12 -16.16
CA TRP A 264 26.18 3.75 -15.97
C TRP A 264 26.76 4.30 -17.29
N LYS A 265 26.43 3.73 -18.46
CA LYS A 265 27.14 4.00 -19.73
C LYS A 265 26.47 5.00 -20.69
N LYS A 266 25.28 5.49 -20.38
CA LYS A 266 24.60 6.54 -21.18
C LYS A 266 24.39 7.79 -20.32
N GLN A 267 25.47 8.38 -19.83
CA GLN A 267 25.49 9.80 -19.52
C GLN A 267 25.65 10.54 -20.84
N ASP A 268 24.53 10.92 -21.46
CA ASP A 268 24.42 12.25 -22.06
C ASP A 268 23.06 12.51 -22.68
N THR A 269 22.58 13.72 -22.40
CA THR A 269 21.52 14.53 -23.04
C THR A 269 20.01 14.21 -22.84
N ILE A 270 19.37 15.12 -22.08
CA ILE A 270 18.03 15.73 -22.29
C ILE A 270 16.77 14.85 -22.04
N THR A 271 16.20 14.91 -20.81
CA THR A 271 14.74 14.99 -20.45
C THR A 271 14.46 14.57 -18.99
N LYS A 272 13.33 15.03 -18.41
CA LYS A 272 12.82 14.68 -17.06
C LYS A 272 12.57 13.17 -16.86
N GLU A 273 12.38 12.42 -17.95
CA GLU A 273 12.17 10.97 -17.93
C GLU A 273 13.42 10.19 -17.51
N ARG A 274 14.63 10.70 -17.77
CA ARG A 274 15.89 10.04 -17.39
C ARG A 274 16.16 10.05 -15.89
N LYS A 275 15.69 11.09 -15.17
CA LYS A 275 15.77 11.12 -13.69
C LYS A 275 14.91 10.04 -13.03
N ARG A 276 13.88 9.55 -13.74
CA ARG A 276 12.97 8.49 -13.29
C ARG A 276 13.57 7.08 -13.36
N TRP A 277 14.85 6.92 -13.71
CA TRP A 277 15.53 5.62 -13.73
C TRP A 277 16.68 5.53 -12.73
N ASN A 278 17.15 6.66 -12.21
CA ASN A 278 18.17 6.69 -11.16
C ASN A 278 17.67 6.03 -9.86
N TRP A 279 16.37 6.08 -9.57
CA TRP A 279 15.81 5.48 -8.36
C TRP A 279 16.06 3.97 -8.28
N LEU A 280 15.98 3.23 -9.40
CA LEU A 280 16.23 1.78 -9.40
C LEU A 280 17.68 1.48 -9.02
N LYS A 281 18.62 2.31 -9.49
CA LYS A 281 20.03 2.20 -9.10
C LYS A 281 20.21 2.53 -7.64
N ASP A 282 19.57 3.58 -7.16
CA ASP A 282 19.74 4.03 -5.79
C ASP A 282 19.15 3.00 -4.82
N ILE A 283 18.00 2.41 -5.15
CA ILE A 283 17.44 1.25 -4.44
C ILE A 283 18.41 0.05 -4.48
N TYR A 284 18.97 -0.28 -5.64
CA TYR A 284 19.93 -1.38 -5.76
C TYR A 284 21.20 -1.14 -4.92
N LYS A 285 21.79 0.06 -5.00
CA LYS A 285 22.95 0.46 -4.19
C LYS A 285 22.64 0.39 -2.70
N PHE A 286 21.45 0.84 -2.30
CA PHE A 286 21.01 0.76 -0.92
C PHE A 286 20.87 -0.69 -0.47
N ALA A 287 20.27 -1.56 -1.28
CA ALA A 287 20.17 -2.99 -0.98
C ALA A 287 21.54 -3.65 -0.75
N LYS A 288 22.62 -3.11 -1.34
CA LYS A 288 24.00 -3.59 -1.15
C LYS A 288 24.72 -3.02 0.07
N VAL A 289 24.15 -2.03 0.76
CA VAL A 289 24.72 -1.51 2.01
C VAL A 289 24.85 -2.63 3.04
N GLU A 290 25.95 -2.64 3.80
CA GLU A 290 26.26 -3.67 4.79
C GLU A 290 25.16 -3.82 5.85
N ALA A 291 24.62 -2.69 6.31
CA ALA A 291 23.52 -2.64 7.27
C ALA A 291 22.22 -3.28 6.76
N ILE A 292 22.06 -3.52 5.46
CA ILE A 292 20.87 -4.16 4.90
C ILE A 292 21.07 -5.67 4.86
N LYS A 293 20.25 -6.41 5.59
CA LYS A 293 20.30 -7.89 5.65
C LYS A 293 19.51 -8.56 4.54
N ASN A 294 18.40 -7.94 4.15
CA ASN A 294 17.50 -8.45 3.11
C ASN A 294 16.87 -7.27 2.36
N PHE A 295 16.66 -7.41 1.05
CA PHE A 295 15.93 -6.42 0.26
C PHE A 295 15.19 -7.12 -0.89
N VAL A 296 13.86 -7.15 -0.82
CA VAL A 296 13.00 -7.82 -1.79
C VAL A 296 12.06 -6.81 -2.45
N VAL A 297 11.96 -6.86 -3.78
CA VAL A 297 10.98 -6.12 -4.57
C VAL A 297 10.07 -7.10 -5.29
N ILE A 298 8.77 -6.95 -5.12
CA ILE A 298 7.76 -7.75 -5.82
C ILE A 298 6.84 -6.82 -6.59
N THR A 299 6.79 -6.99 -7.90
CA THR A 299 5.95 -6.18 -8.79
C THR A 299 5.59 -6.97 -10.04
N ASN A 300 4.33 -6.91 -10.46
CA ASN A 300 3.83 -7.66 -11.60
C ASN A 300 4.16 -9.16 -11.45
N GLN A 301 4.83 -9.77 -12.44
CA GLN A 301 5.23 -11.18 -12.41
C GLN A 301 6.69 -11.38 -11.99
N ILE A 302 7.27 -10.46 -11.21
CA ILE A 302 8.68 -10.49 -10.83
C ILE A 302 8.82 -10.36 -9.32
N LYS A 303 9.68 -11.20 -8.75
CA LYS A 303 10.26 -11.06 -7.42
C LYS A 303 11.77 -10.94 -7.55
N ALA A 304 12.33 -9.89 -6.97
CA ALA A 304 13.75 -9.58 -7.01
C ALA A 304 14.28 -9.47 -5.58
N ASP A 305 15.15 -10.39 -5.18
CA ASP A 305 16.02 -10.25 -4.01
C ASP A 305 17.28 -9.50 -4.46
N LEU A 306 17.29 -8.21 -4.16
CA LEU A 306 18.35 -7.28 -4.55
C LEU A 306 19.59 -7.43 -3.68
N LYS A 307 19.48 -7.99 -2.47
CA LYS A 307 20.64 -8.25 -1.62
C LYS A 307 21.49 -9.35 -2.23
N ASN A 308 20.85 -10.44 -2.64
CA ASN A 308 21.52 -11.67 -3.12
C ASN A 308 21.59 -11.81 -4.65
N ASP A 309 21.09 -10.83 -5.41
CA ASP A 309 21.00 -10.86 -6.87
C ASP A 309 20.24 -12.09 -7.39
N ASN A 310 19.12 -12.40 -6.73
CA ASN A 310 18.25 -13.51 -7.08
C ASN A 310 16.92 -12.99 -7.63
N TYR A 311 16.52 -13.49 -8.80
CA TYR A 311 15.36 -12.98 -9.54
C TYR A 311 14.47 -14.14 -9.98
N VAL A 312 13.20 -14.09 -9.57
CA VAL A 312 12.22 -15.14 -9.79
C VAL A 312 11.04 -14.58 -10.58
N LYS A 313 10.65 -15.28 -11.64
CA LYS A 313 9.43 -15.02 -12.38
C LYS A 313 8.28 -15.70 -11.65
N LEU A 314 7.28 -14.92 -11.30
CA LEU A 314 6.08 -15.37 -10.62
C LEU A 314 5.09 -15.94 -11.63
N LYS A 315 4.32 -16.93 -11.22
CA LYS A 315 3.24 -17.51 -12.02
C LYS A 315 2.14 -16.48 -12.23
N ASN A 316 1.81 -15.74 -11.18
CA ASN A 316 0.70 -14.80 -11.17
C ASN A 316 1.16 -13.35 -11.14
N ASN A 317 0.33 -12.47 -11.69
CA ASN A 317 0.61 -11.03 -11.68
C ASN A 317 0.18 -10.41 -10.35
N PHE A 318 1.12 -9.76 -9.66
CA PHE A 318 0.85 -8.88 -8.55
C PHE A 318 0.50 -7.48 -9.07
N GLU A 319 -0.73 -7.01 -8.79
CA GLU A 319 -1.23 -5.70 -9.27
C GLU A 319 -0.45 -4.50 -8.68
N TRP A 320 0.31 -4.68 -7.60
CA TRP A 320 0.96 -3.61 -6.85
C TRP A 320 2.47 -3.65 -6.96
N THR A 321 3.14 -2.68 -6.36
CA THR A 321 4.58 -2.75 -6.10
C THR A 321 4.82 -2.83 -4.60
N PHE A 322 5.53 -3.86 -4.20
CA PHE A 322 5.90 -4.12 -2.81
C PHE A 322 7.42 -4.08 -2.69
N TYR A 323 7.90 -3.28 -1.75
CA TYR A 323 9.29 -3.25 -1.32
C TYR A 323 9.36 -3.74 0.11
N TYR A 324 10.33 -4.59 0.38
CA TYR A 324 10.65 -5.07 1.70
C TYR A 324 12.14 -4.97 1.94
N TRP A 325 12.53 -4.53 3.13
CA TRP A 325 13.92 -4.63 3.55
C TRP A 325 14.06 -4.82 5.05
N GLU A 326 15.18 -5.46 5.42
CA GLU A 326 15.59 -5.71 6.80
C GLU A 326 16.90 -4.98 7.06
N ILE A 327 16.94 -4.22 8.16
CA ILE A 327 18.15 -3.59 8.71
C ILE A 327 18.55 -4.34 9.99
#